data_AF-O69417-F1
#
_entry.id   AF-O69417-F1
#
_cell.length_a   1.000
_cell.length_b   1.000
_cell.length_c   1.000
_cell.angle_alpha   90.00
_cell.angle_beta   90.00
_cell.angle_gamma   90.00
#
_symmetry.space_group_name_H-M   'P 1'
#
loop_
_entity.id
_entity.type
_entity.pdbx_description
1 polymer ?
#
loop_
_entity_poly.entity_id
_entity_poly.type
_entity_poly.pdbx_seq_one_letter_code
_entity_poly.pdbx_strand_id
1 'polypeptide(L)'
;MVTGSGQKFTSAALFNSKENTFQIASLINDFMCSILNMKEIVEQKNKEFNVDIKKETIESELHSKLPKSIDKIHEDIKKQLSCSLIMKKIDVEMEDYSTYCFSALRAIEGFIYQILNDVCNPSSSKNLGEYFTENKPKYIIREIHQETINGEIAEVLCECYTYWHENRHGLFHMKPGIADTKTINKLESIAIIDTVCQLIDGGVARLKL
;
A
#
# COMPACT_ATOMS: atom_id res chain seq x y z
N MET A 1 57.52 -5.81 -10.89
CA MET A 1 56.58 -6.94 -11.00
C MET A 1 55.94 -7.16 -9.65
N VAL A 2 54.68 -6.73 -9.49
CA VAL A 2 53.79 -7.22 -8.43
C VAL A 2 52.48 -7.53 -9.15
N THR A 3 52.19 -8.81 -9.30
CA THR A 3 51.01 -9.33 -9.98
C THR A 3 50.05 -9.91 -8.94
N GLY A 4 48.78 -9.49 -9.00
CA GLY A 4 47.63 -10.33 -8.67
C GLY A 4 47.07 -10.24 -7.25
N SER A 5 45.91 -9.59 -7.12
CA SER A 5 44.63 -10.29 -6.91
C SER A 5 43.51 -9.27 -6.73
N GLY A 6 42.90 -8.86 -7.85
CA GLY A 6 41.61 -8.18 -7.82
C GLY A 6 40.53 -9.18 -7.42
N GLN A 7 39.92 -8.97 -6.25
CA GLN A 7 38.67 -9.64 -5.89
C GLN A 7 37.59 -9.20 -6.89
N LYS A 8 37.30 -10.06 -7.86
CA LYS A 8 36.07 -9.99 -8.65
C LYS A 8 34.92 -10.38 -7.73
N PHE A 9 34.16 -9.41 -7.26
CA PHE A 9 32.84 -9.66 -6.70
C PHE A 9 31.94 -10.13 -7.85
N THR A 10 31.71 -11.44 -7.92
CA THR A 10 30.72 -12.03 -8.83
C THR A 10 29.33 -11.74 -8.27
N SER A 11 28.49 -11.10 -9.07
CA SER A 11 27.12 -10.64 -8.80
C SER A 11 26.09 -11.76 -8.57
N ALA A 12 26.52 -12.99 -8.27
CA ALA A 12 25.69 -14.18 -8.28
C ALA A 12 25.15 -14.60 -6.90
N ALA A 13 25.40 -13.83 -5.83
CA ALA A 13 25.04 -14.22 -4.46
C ALA A 13 23.80 -13.50 -3.86
N LEU A 14 23.10 -12.65 -4.63
CA LEU A 14 21.94 -11.87 -4.15
C LEU A 14 20.56 -12.49 -4.43
N PHE A 15 20.50 -13.61 -5.16
CA PHE A 15 19.24 -14.19 -5.64
C PHE A 15 19.03 -15.62 -5.14
N ASN A 16 18.73 -15.81 -3.86
CA ASN A 16 18.44 -17.17 -3.35
C ASN A 16 17.37 -17.26 -2.25
N SER A 17 16.35 -16.41 -2.29
CA SER A 17 15.05 -16.76 -1.66
C SER A 17 13.88 -16.09 -2.41
N LYS A 18 12.79 -16.85 -2.64
CA LYS A 18 11.53 -16.31 -3.20
C LYS A 18 10.91 -15.23 -2.29
N GLU A 19 11.19 -15.29 -0.99
CA GLU A 19 10.79 -14.27 0.01
C GLU A 19 11.43 -12.90 -0.26
N ASN A 20 12.69 -12.86 -0.68
CA ASN A 20 13.38 -11.61 -1.00
C ASN A 20 12.86 -10.99 -2.31
N THR A 21 12.38 -11.78 -3.27
CA THR A 21 11.97 -11.24 -4.58
C THR A 21 10.65 -10.48 -4.53
N PHE A 22 9.66 -10.92 -3.75
CA PHE A 22 8.40 -10.17 -3.58
C PHE A 22 8.58 -8.91 -2.75
N GLN A 23 9.37 -8.95 -1.68
CA GLN A 23 9.67 -7.76 -0.88
C GLN A 23 10.50 -6.75 -1.67
N ILE A 24 11.49 -7.20 -2.44
CA ILE A 24 12.27 -6.34 -3.33
C ILE A 24 11.40 -5.80 -4.46
N ALA A 25 10.54 -6.62 -5.09
CA ALA A 25 9.61 -6.16 -6.12
C ALA A 25 8.61 -5.13 -5.56
N SER A 26 8.13 -5.32 -4.33
CA SER A 26 7.31 -4.35 -3.62
C SER A 26 8.08 -3.06 -3.37
N LEU A 27 9.31 -3.13 -2.84
CA LEU A 27 10.14 -1.96 -2.57
C LEU A 27 10.52 -1.21 -3.86
N ILE A 28 10.75 -1.93 -4.96
CA ILE A 28 10.98 -1.36 -6.28
C ILE A 28 9.70 -0.71 -6.79
N ASN A 29 8.54 -1.37 -6.70
CA ASN A 29 7.26 -0.79 -7.08
C ASN A 29 6.93 0.45 -6.25
N ASP A 30 7.29 0.46 -4.97
CA ASP A 30 7.12 1.59 -4.05
C ASP A 30 8.03 2.76 -4.44
N PHE A 31 9.30 2.48 -4.70
CA PHE A 31 10.26 3.44 -5.23
C PHE A 31 9.78 4.03 -6.56
N MET A 32 9.29 3.17 -7.46
CA MET A 32 8.79 3.55 -8.77
C MET A 32 7.51 4.41 -8.65
N CYS A 33 6.51 4.02 -7.86
CA CYS A 33 5.31 4.83 -7.64
C CYS A 33 5.61 6.13 -6.86
N SER A 34 6.74 6.22 -6.12
CA SER A 34 7.17 7.44 -5.42
C SER A 34 7.93 8.44 -6.30
N ILE A 35 8.67 7.95 -7.31
CA ILE A 35 9.53 8.77 -8.17
C ILE A 35 8.86 9.10 -9.50
N LEU A 36 8.11 8.14 -10.04
CA LEU A 36 7.45 8.32 -11.32
C LEU A 36 6.17 9.12 -11.16
N ASN A 37 5.90 9.97 -12.15
CA ASN A 37 4.59 10.58 -12.29
C ASN A 37 3.59 9.57 -12.90
N MET A 38 2.29 9.86 -12.78
CA MET A 38 1.23 8.95 -13.24
C MET A 38 1.32 8.59 -14.73
N LYS A 39 1.82 9.50 -15.57
CA LYS A 39 2.00 9.23 -17.00
C LYS A 39 3.08 8.18 -17.23
N GLU A 40 4.23 8.33 -16.56
CA GLU A 40 5.36 7.39 -16.65
C GLU A 40 4.98 5.99 -16.14
N ILE A 41 4.19 5.91 -15.06
CA ILE A 41 3.70 4.64 -14.52
C ILE A 41 2.84 3.91 -15.55
N VAL A 42 1.87 4.61 -16.17
CA VAL A 42 1.00 4.04 -17.20
C VAL A 42 1.80 3.59 -18.42
N GLU A 43 2.72 4.41 -18.92
CA GLU A 43 3.57 4.07 -20.06
C GLU A 43 4.42 2.83 -19.80
N GLN A 44 5.03 2.73 -18.61
CA GLN A 44 5.83 1.57 -18.23
C GLN A 44 4.99 0.30 -18.12
N LYS A 45 3.80 0.37 -17.52
CA LYS A 45 2.90 -0.79 -17.36
C LYS A 45 2.29 -1.22 -18.69
N ASN A 46 1.94 -0.29 -19.57
CA ASN A 46 1.53 -0.59 -20.93
C ASN A 46 2.59 -1.39 -21.69
N LYS A 47 3.86 -0.99 -21.55
CA LYS A 47 4.99 -1.70 -22.15
C LYS A 47 5.24 -3.07 -21.51
N GLU A 48 5.18 -3.17 -20.19
CA GLU A 48 5.45 -4.41 -19.44
C GLU A 48 4.41 -5.50 -19.72
N PHE A 49 3.13 -5.12 -19.79
CA PHE A 49 2.02 -6.07 -19.94
C PHE A 49 1.42 -6.11 -21.36
N ASN A 50 2.00 -5.34 -22.30
CA ASN A 50 1.51 -5.19 -23.67
C ASN A 50 0.00 -4.82 -23.73
N VAL A 51 -0.37 -3.82 -22.94
CA VAL A 51 -1.73 -3.27 -22.85
C VAL A 51 -1.76 -1.79 -23.28
N ASP A 52 -2.92 -1.29 -23.66
CA ASP A 52 -3.13 0.14 -24.02
C ASP A 52 -4.08 0.81 -23.02
N ILE A 53 -3.57 1.09 -21.83
CA ILE A 53 -4.32 1.79 -20.79
C ILE A 53 -4.08 3.28 -20.94
N LYS A 54 -5.16 4.07 -21.00
CA LYS A 54 -5.10 5.53 -21.02
C LYS A 54 -5.10 6.09 -19.61
N LYS A 55 -4.22 7.06 -19.34
CA LYS A 55 -4.10 7.74 -18.04
C LYS A 55 -5.44 8.31 -17.57
N GLU A 56 -6.18 8.93 -18.47
CA GLU A 56 -7.47 9.58 -18.21
C GLU A 56 -8.53 8.56 -17.75
N THR A 57 -8.41 7.30 -18.19
CA THR A 57 -9.32 6.22 -17.75
C THR A 57 -9.07 5.87 -16.28
N ILE A 58 -7.80 5.87 -15.86
CA ILE A 58 -7.41 5.60 -14.47
C ILE A 58 -7.81 6.76 -13.57
N GLU A 59 -7.57 8.00 -14.01
CA GLU A 59 -8.00 9.19 -13.28
C GLU A 59 -9.53 9.22 -13.10
N SER A 60 -10.29 8.92 -14.16
CA SER A 60 -11.75 8.83 -14.09
C SER A 60 -12.22 7.74 -13.12
N GLU A 61 -11.60 6.56 -13.16
CA GLU A 61 -11.94 5.48 -12.21
C GLU A 61 -11.59 5.87 -10.78
N LEU A 62 -10.42 6.49 -10.54
CA LEU A 62 -10.02 6.97 -9.23
C LEU A 62 -11.01 8.01 -8.70
N HIS A 63 -11.37 9.02 -9.50
CA HIS A 63 -12.38 10.02 -9.16
C HIS A 63 -13.73 9.35 -8.81
N SER A 64 -14.14 8.32 -9.55
CA SER A 64 -15.39 7.60 -9.28
C SER A 64 -15.35 6.81 -7.95
N LYS A 65 -14.15 6.35 -7.55
CA LYS A 65 -13.93 5.60 -6.31
C LYS A 65 -13.75 6.50 -5.09
N LEU A 66 -13.32 7.74 -5.30
CA LEU A 66 -13.03 8.73 -4.27
C LEU A 66 -13.81 10.05 -4.47
N PRO A 67 -15.15 10.02 -4.63
CA PRO A 67 -15.92 11.20 -5.01
C PRO A 67 -15.86 12.34 -3.99
N LYS A 68 -15.54 12.07 -2.71
CA LYS A 68 -15.52 13.06 -1.63
C LYS A 68 -14.11 13.40 -1.15
N SER A 69 -13.14 12.54 -1.45
CA SER A 69 -11.79 12.58 -0.90
C SER A 69 -10.71 12.96 -1.90
N ILE A 70 -10.98 12.93 -3.21
CA ILE A 70 -9.96 13.08 -4.25
C ILE A 70 -9.11 14.35 -4.14
N ASP A 71 -9.69 15.48 -3.72
CA ASP A 71 -9.00 16.76 -3.59
C ASP A 71 -8.41 17.00 -2.19
N LYS A 72 -8.66 16.10 -1.25
CA LYS A 72 -8.33 16.25 0.18
C LYS A 72 -7.24 15.31 0.66
N ILE A 73 -6.92 14.29 -0.14
CA ILE A 73 -5.83 13.36 0.14
C ILE A 73 -4.56 13.76 -0.59
N HIS A 74 -3.41 13.43 0.00
CA HIS A 74 -2.12 13.69 -0.60
C HIS A 74 -1.95 13.01 -1.96
N GLU A 75 -1.19 13.66 -2.84
CA GLU A 75 -0.96 13.17 -4.21
C GLU A 75 -0.30 11.79 -4.22
N ASP A 76 0.58 11.49 -3.27
CA ASP A 76 1.21 10.17 -3.18
C ASP A 76 0.22 9.05 -2.85
N ILE A 77 -0.87 9.35 -2.11
CA ILE A 77 -1.96 8.38 -1.87
C ILE A 77 -2.69 8.11 -3.18
N LYS A 78 -2.98 9.16 -3.97
CA LYS A 78 -3.63 9.03 -5.29
C LYS A 78 -2.78 8.20 -6.26
N LYS A 79 -1.46 8.42 -6.28
CA LYS A 79 -0.54 7.64 -7.11
C LYS A 79 -0.60 6.15 -6.75
N GLN A 80 -0.55 5.82 -5.46
CA GLN A 80 -0.60 4.43 -4.99
C GLN A 80 -1.95 3.75 -5.34
N LEU A 81 -3.07 4.44 -5.16
CA LEU A 81 -4.37 3.90 -5.58
C LEU A 81 -4.43 3.69 -7.09
N SER A 82 -3.90 4.65 -7.86
CA SER A 82 -3.84 4.55 -9.32
C SER A 82 -2.96 3.37 -9.78
N CYS A 83 -1.82 3.13 -9.13
CA CYS A 83 -0.98 1.95 -9.37
C CYS A 83 -1.83 0.66 -9.23
N SER A 84 -2.64 0.55 -8.18
CA SER A 84 -3.53 -0.60 -7.94
C SER A 84 -4.64 -0.73 -8.99
N LEU A 85 -5.23 0.39 -9.42
CA LEU A 85 -6.27 0.44 -10.44
C LEU A 85 -5.75 0.07 -11.84
N ILE A 86 -4.52 0.45 -12.18
CA ILE A 86 -3.87 0.01 -13.43
C ILE A 86 -3.75 -1.51 -13.43
N MET A 87 -3.29 -2.10 -12.32
CA MET A 87 -3.17 -3.54 -12.22
C MET A 87 -4.51 -4.24 -12.43
N LYS A 88 -5.61 -3.73 -11.85
CA LYS A 88 -6.98 -4.24 -12.09
C LYS A 88 -7.40 -4.28 -13.58
N LYS A 89 -6.85 -3.40 -14.43
CA LYS A 89 -7.15 -3.35 -15.86
C LYS A 89 -6.38 -4.37 -16.70
N ILE A 90 -5.32 -4.95 -16.15
CA ILE A 90 -4.52 -5.94 -16.87
C ILE A 90 -5.28 -7.26 -16.87
N ASP A 91 -5.61 -7.73 -18.08
CA ASP A 91 -6.34 -8.99 -18.27
C ASP A 91 -5.39 -10.18 -18.50
N VAL A 92 -4.33 -10.23 -17.70
CA VAL A 92 -3.41 -11.35 -17.63
C VAL A 92 -3.76 -12.14 -16.37
N GLU A 93 -3.99 -13.44 -16.55
CA GLU A 93 -4.13 -14.35 -15.41
C GLU A 93 -2.79 -14.48 -14.68
N MET A 94 -2.80 -14.21 -13.37
CA MET A 94 -1.63 -14.33 -12.50
C MET A 94 -1.86 -15.40 -11.45
N GLU A 95 -0.79 -16.09 -11.06
CA GLU A 95 -0.84 -17.10 -9.99
C GLU A 95 -1.12 -16.48 -8.62
N ASP A 96 -0.73 -15.21 -8.43
CA ASP A 96 -0.98 -14.46 -7.20
C ASP A 96 -1.25 -12.98 -7.51
N TYR A 97 -2.37 -12.48 -6.99
CA TYR A 97 -2.80 -11.09 -7.11
C TYR A 97 -2.46 -10.25 -5.87
N SER A 98 -1.62 -10.74 -4.95
CA SER A 98 -1.18 -10.01 -3.75
C SER A 98 -0.52 -8.67 -4.09
N THR A 99 0.28 -8.62 -5.15
CA THR A 99 1.00 -7.42 -5.62
C THR A 99 0.07 -6.26 -6.00
N TYR A 100 -1.17 -6.56 -6.40
CA TYR A 100 -2.21 -5.58 -6.73
C TYR A 100 -2.70 -4.85 -5.47
N CYS A 101 -2.67 -5.54 -4.34
CA CYS A 101 -3.12 -5.01 -3.05
C CYS A 101 -2.06 -4.17 -2.36
N PHE A 102 -0.78 -4.34 -2.71
CA PHE A 102 0.32 -3.67 -2.01
C PHE A 102 0.21 -2.15 -2.12
N SER A 103 0.00 -1.65 -3.33
CA SER A 103 -0.19 -0.22 -3.53
C SER A 103 -1.46 0.30 -2.84
N ALA A 104 -2.55 -0.47 -2.78
CA ALA A 104 -3.75 -0.07 -2.03
C ALA A 104 -3.49 -0.03 -0.51
N LEU A 105 -2.79 -1.03 0.03
CA LEU A 105 -2.42 -1.06 1.44
C LEU A 105 -1.44 0.07 1.82
N ARG A 106 -0.55 0.47 0.90
CA ARG A 106 0.29 1.67 1.08
C ARG A 106 -0.51 2.97 1.03
N ALA A 107 -1.54 3.04 0.19
CA ALA A 107 -2.41 4.20 0.13
C ALA A 107 -3.15 4.42 1.46
N ILE A 108 -3.72 3.37 2.05
CA ILE A 108 -4.39 3.49 3.36
C ILE A 108 -3.38 3.75 4.49
N GLU A 109 -2.18 3.20 4.43
CA GLU A 109 -1.08 3.54 5.36
C GLU A 109 -0.74 5.03 5.29
N GLY A 110 -0.57 5.57 4.07
CA GLY A 110 -0.34 6.99 3.86
C GLY A 110 -1.49 7.87 4.34
N PHE A 111 -2.73 7.42 4.17
CA PHE A 111 -3.92 8.11 4.67
C PHE A 111 -3.96 8.18 6.21
N ILE A 112 -3.61 7.07 6.89
CA ILE A 112 -3.47 7.05 8.35
C ILE A 112 -2.41 8.07 8.79
N TYR A 113 -1.25 8.09 8.14
CA TYR A 113 -0.21 9.09 8.45
C TYR A 113 -0.65 10.53 8.16
N GLN A 114 -1.40 10.77 7.10
CA GLN A 114 -1.94 12.11 6.81
C GLN A 114 -2.80 12.61 7.98
N ILE A 115 -3.76 11.80 8.43
CA ILE A 115 -4.61 12.16 9.58
C ILE A 115 -3.78 12.34 10.85
N LEU A 116 -2.83 11.43 11.13
CA LEU A 116 -1.98 11.53 12.31
C LEU A 116 -1.13 12.82 12.30
N ASN A 117 -0.60 13.20 11.15
CA ASN A 117 0.19 14.43 11.00
C ASN A 117 -0.64 15.67 11.30
N ASP A 118 -1.89 15.71 10.84
CA ASP A 118 -2.79 16.84 11.06
C ASP A 118 -3.21 16.95 12.55
N VAL A 119 -3.39 15.81 13.24
CA VAL A 119 -3.96 15.77 14.59
C VAL A 119 -2.91 15.84 15.70
N CYS A 120 -1.77 15.18 15.54
CA CYS A 120 -0.75 15.07 16.60
C CYS A 120 0.65 15.54 16.20
N ASN A 121 0.85 15.98 14.95
CA ASN A 121 2.13 16.46 14.38
C ASN A 121 3.35 15.67 14.91
N PRO A 122 3.42 14.36 14.63
CA PRO A 122 4.30 13.46 15.33
C PRO A 122 5.74 13.69 14.93
N SER A 123 6.44 14.45 15.77
CA SER A 123 7.85 14.80 15.56
C SER A 123 8.78 13.62 15.87
N SER A 124 8.27 12.51 16.42
CA SER A 124 9.07 11.42 16.99
C SER A 124 8.66 9.99 16.65
N SER A 125 7.41 9.73 16.25
CA SER A 125 6.96 8.37 15.94
C SER A 125 7.21 8.05 14.47
N LYS A 126 8.00 6.99 14.24
CA LYS A 126 8.31 6.49 12.90
C LYS A 126 7.43 5.32 12.47
N ASN A 127 6.60 4.78 13.37
CA ASN A 127 5.88 3.53 13.14
C ASN A 127 4.42 3.63 13.58
N LEU A 128 3.48 3.30 12.68
CA LEU A 128 2.05 3.28 12.97
C LEU A 128 1.70 2.46 14.22
N GLY A 129 2.41 1.35 14.47
CA GLY A 129 2.15 0.49 15.63
C GLY A 129 2.31 1.18 17.00
N GLU A 130 2.95 2.34 17.06
CA GLU A 130 3.09 3.12 18.30
C GLU A 130 1.78 3.81 18.72
N TYR A 131 0.83 4.01 17.81
CA TYR A 131 -0.46 4.66 18.09
C TYR A 131 -1.57 3.69 18.47
N PHE A 132 -1.43 2.42 18.10
CA PHE A 132 -2.51 1.44 18.21
C PHE A 132 -2.16 0.32 19.17
N THR A 133 -3.18 -0.24 19.81
CA THR A 133 -3.09 -1.46 20.62
C THR A 133 -4.27 -2.37 20.29
N GLU A 134 -4.04 -3.67 20.42
CA GLU A 134 -5.05 -4.68 20.10
C GLU A 134 -6.18 -4.67 21.14
N ASN A 135 -7.43 -4.62 20.69
CA ASN A 135 -8.62 -4.81 21.52
C ASN A 135 -9.70 -5.55 20.72
N LYS A 136 -9.53 -6.88 20.63
CA LYS A 136 -10.33 -7.73 19.73
C LYS A 136 -11.84 -7.42 19.81
N PRO A 137 -12.52 -7.25 18.67
CA PRO A 137 -12.08 -7.58 17.31
C PRO A 137 -11.35 -6.46 16.55
N LYS A 138 -11.08 -5.29 17.15
CA LYS A 138 -10.48 -4.14 16.44
C LYS A 138 -9.21 -3.66 17.13
N TYR A 139 -8.39 -2.90 16.41
CA TYR A 139 -7.40 -2.06 17.09
C TYR A 139 -8.06 -0.83 17.68
N ILE A 140 -7.50 -0.32 18.77
CA ILE A 140 -7.88 0.94 19.39
C ILE A 140 -6.65 1.83 19.55
N ILE A 141 -6.87 3.13 19.72
CA ILE A 141 -5.80 4.08 20.07
C ILE A 141 -5.23 3.70 21.45
N ARG A 142 -3.90 3.69 21.56
CA ARG A 142 -3.19 3.50 22.84
C ARG A 142 -3.53 4.61 23.82
N GLU A 143 -3.65 4.24 25.09
CA GLU A 143 -4.06 5.14 26.18
C GLU A 143 -3.29 6.48 26.18
N ILE A 144 -1.96 6.43 26.00
CA ILE A 144 -1.09 7.63 25.95
C ILE A 144 -1.45 8.62 24.83
N HIS A 145 -2.18 8.19 23.80
CA HIS A 145 -2.59 9.03 22.69
C HIS A 145 -4.09 9.36 22.69
N GLN A 146 -4.90 8.81 23.60
CA GLN A 146 -6.35 9.00 23.60
C GLN A 146 -6.78 10.43 23.96
N GLU A 147 -5.97 11.17 24.71
CA GLU A 147 -6.25 12.59 24.98
C GLU A 147 -6.20 13.44 23.71
N THR A 148 -5.28 13.12 22.79
CA THR A 148 -5.11 13.86 21.52
C THR A 148 -5.93 13.26 20.39
N ILE A 149 -6.02 11.93 20.32
CA ILE A 149 -6.67 11.16 19.26
C ILE A 149 -7.93 10.50 19.85
N ASN A 150 -9.07 11.16 19.70
CA ASN A 150 -10.36 10.70 20.21
C ASN A 150 -11.51 10.99 19.22
N GLY A 151 -12.72 10.57 19.60
CA GLY A 151 -13.94 10.78 18.81
C GLY A 151 -13.87 10.12 17.43
N GLU A 152 -14.44 10.79 16.43
CA GLU A 152 -14.54 10.23 15.08
C GLU A 152 -13.18 10.01 14.42
N ILE A 153 -12.18 10.84 14.76
CA ILE A 153 -10.80 10.69 14.27
C ILE A 153 -10.23 9.34 14.71
N ALA A 154 -10.38 9.02 16.00
CA ALA A 154 -9.91 7.74 16.54
C ALA A 154 -10.62 6.57 15.86
N GLU A 155 -11.93 6.65 15.66
CA GLU A 155 -12.69 5.58 15.00
C GLU A 155 -12.22 5.34 13.56
N VAL A 156 -12.09 6.40 12.75
CA VAL A 156 -11.60 6.29 11.36
C VAL A 156 -10.19 5.71 11.31
N LEU A 157 -9.29 6.19 12.18
CA LEU A 157 -7.93 5.67 12.29
C LEU A 157 -7.91 4.18 12.65
N CYS A 158 -8.73 3.78 13.63
CA CYS A 158 -8.80 2.39 14.09
C CYS A 158 -9.37 1.44 13.03
N GLU A 159 -10.38 1.88 12.27
CA GLU A 159 -10.94 1.11 11.15
C GLU A 159 -9.91 0.92 10.04
N CYS A 160 -9.25 2.00 9.64
CA CYS A 160 -8.21 1.96 8.62
C CYS A 160 -7.02 1.08 9.06
N TYR A 161 -6.54 1.28 10.30
CA TYR A 161 -5.40 0.52 10.82
C TYR A 161 -5.73 -0.96 10.99
N THR A 162 -6.91 -1.30 11.50
CA THR A 162 -7.33 -2.71 11.63
C THR A 162 -7.32 -3.39 10.26
N TYR A 163 -7.93 -2.76 9.26
CA TYR A 163 -7.97 -3.31 7.90
C TYR A 163 -6.58 -3.44 7.27
N TRP A 164 -5.76 -2.40 7.40
CA TRP A 164 -4.37 -2.42 6.93
C TRP A 164 -3.56 -3.52 7.62
N HIS A 165 -3.64 -3.63 8.95
CA HIS A 165 -2.84 -4.54 9.74
C HIS A 165 -3.19 -6.00 9.43
N GLU A 166 -4.47 -6.35 9.36
CA GLU A 166 -4.92 -7.70 9.06
C GLU A 166 -4.50 -8.16 7.66
N ASN A 167 -4.69 -7.30 6.65
CA ASN A 167 -4.31 -7.62 5.27
C ASN A 167 -2.79 -7.63 5.08
N ARG A 168 -2.05 -6.68 5.69
CA ARG A 168 -0.59 -6.67 5.64
C ARG A 168 0.01 -7.86 6.40
N HIS A 169 -0.53 -8.21 7.55
CA HIS A 169 -0.05 -9.38 8.28
C HIS A 169 -0.34 -10.66 7.50
N GLY A 170 -1.55 -10.80 6.95
CA GLY A 170 -1.98 -12.01 6.23
C GLY A 170 -1.31 -12.23 4.86
N LEU A 171 -1.07 -11.17 4.09
CA LEU A 171 -0.50 -11.27 2.73
C LEU A 171 1.03 -11.35 2.72
N PHE A 172 1.70 -10.85 3.77
CA PHE A 172 3.16 -10.67 3.76
C PHE A 172 3.91 -11.49 4.80
N HIS A 173 3.21 -12.24 5.66
CA HIS A 173 3.85 -13.20 6.57
C HIS A 173 3.61 -14.65 6.14
N MET A 174 4.70 -15.41 6.12
CA MET A 174 4.70 -16.87 5.94
C MET A 174 4.24 -17.55 7.23
N LYS A 175 3.42 -18.60 7.12
CA LYS A 175 3.06 -19.40 8.31
C LYS A 175 4.27 -20.21 8.78
N PRO A 176 4.66 -20.14 10.06
CA PRO A 176 5.75 -20.99 10.55
C PRO A 176 5.41 -22.47 10.35
N GLY A 177 6.33 -23.23 9.74
CA GLY A 177 6.18 -24.67 9.47
C GLY A 177 5.53 -25.02 8.13
N ILE A 178 5.04 -24.04 7.37
CA ILE A 178 4.55 -24.21 5.99
C ILE A 178 5.20 -23.09 5.19
N ALA A 179 6.07 -23.41 4.24
CA ALA A 179 6.69 -22.40 3.38
C ALA A 179 5.69 -21.88 2.33
N ASP A 180 4.58 -21.31 2.79
CA ASP A 180 3.45 -20.86 1.99
C ASP A 180 2.99 -19.47 2.44
N THR A 181 2.95 -18.54 1.48
CA THR A 181 2.31 -17.23 1.59
C THR A 181 0.86 -17.39 1.16
N LYS A 182 -0.07 -16.73 1.84
CA LYS A 182 -1.44 -16.67 1.34
C LYS A 182 -1.43 -16.01 -0.05
N THR A 183 -1.67 -16.78 -1.10
CA THR A 183 -1.99 -16.25 -2.42
C THR A 183 -3.43 -15.76 -2.42
N ILE A 184 -3.71 -14.74 -3.21
CA ILE A 184 -5.07 -14.24 -3.39
C ILE A 184 -5.45 -14.23 -4.86
N ASN A 185 -6.74 -14.45 -5.12
CA ASN A 185 -7.28 -14.40 -6.47
C ASN A 185 -7.64 -12.96 -6.89
N LYS A 186 -7.96 -12.78 -8.18
CA LYS A 186 -8.34 -11.48 -8.76
C LYS A 186 -9.54 -10.83 -8.08
N LEU A 187 -10.54 -11.60 -7.66
CA LEU A 187 -11.73 -11.06 -6.99
C LEU A 187 -11.40 -10.57 -5.58
N GLU A 188 -10.58 -11.33 -4.85
CA GLU A 188 -10.09 -10.94 -3.53
C GLU A 188 -9.24 -9.66 -3.60
N SER A 189 -8.38 -9.53 -4.60
CA SER A 189 -7.57 -8.32 -4.75
C SER A 189 -8.41 -7.10 -5.10
N ILE A 190 -9.40 -7.24 -5.98
CA ILE A 190 -10.36 -6.17 -6.30
C ILE A 190 -11.14 -5.78 -5.04
N ALA A 191 -11.57 -6.74 -4.23
CA ALA A 191 -12.27 -6.46 -2.98
C ALA A 191 -11.40 -5.65 -2.01
N ILE A 192 -10.11 -5.94 -1.91
CA ILE A 192 -9.17 -5.18 -1.07
C ILE A 192 -9.01 -3.75 -1.59
N ILE A 193 -8.79 -3.57 -2.89
CA ILE A 193 -8.65 -2.24 -3.51
C ILE A 193 -9.91 -1.41 -3.29
N ASP A 194 -11.09 -2.01 -3.53
CA ASP A 194 -12.36 -1.32 -3.39
C ASP A 194 -12.66 -0.96 -1.92
N THR A 195 -12.34 -1.84 -0.98
CA THR A 195 -12.51 -1.57 0.46
C THR A 195 -11.60 -0.45 0.93
N VAL A 196 -10.33 -0.43 0.48
CA VAL A 196 -9.40 0.67 0.76
C VAL A 196 -9.96 2.00 0.28
N CYS A 197 -10.44 2.08 -0.96
CA CYS A 197 -11.03 3.30 -1.49
C CYS A 197 -12.25 3.75 -0.65
N GLN A 198 -13.10 2.81 -0.22
CA GLN A 198 -14.26 3.12 0.62
C GLN A 198 -13.85 3.63 2.00
N LEU A 199 -12.82 3.06 2.62
CA LEU A 199 -12.30 3.52 3.92
C LEU A 199 -11.73 4.93 3.82
N ILE A 200 -10.97 5.22 2.76
CA ILE A 200 -10.40 6.55 2.52
C ILE A 200 -11.51 7.57 2.25
N ASP A 201 -12.40 7.29 1.30
CA ASP A 201 -13.48 8.22 0.93
C ASP A 201 -14.48 8.46 2.06
N GLY A 202 -14.88 7.37 2.73
CA GLY A 202 -15.75 7.40 3.89
C GLY A 202 -15.11 8.12 5.08
N GLY A 203 -13.82 7.88 5.34
CA GLY A 203 -13.04 8.53 6.38
C GLY A 203 -13.01 10.05 6.18
N VAL A 204 -12.62 10.51 4.99
CA VAL A 204 -12.61 11.96 4.67
C VAL A 204 -14.00 12.58 4.80
N ALA A 205 -15.04 11.89 4.29
CA ALA A 205 -16.40 12.38 4.37
C ALA A 205 -16.90 12.52 5.82
N ARG A 206 -16.55 11.56 6.67
CA ARG A 206 -16.93 11.54 8.08
C ARG A 206 -16.23 12.64 8.86
N LEU A 207 -14.92 12.81 8.64
CA LEU A 207 -14.11 13.79 9.34
C LEU A 207 -14.32 15.23 8.86
N LYS A 208 -15.06 15.43 7.76
CA LYS A 208 -15.28 16.75 7.13
C LYS A 208 -13.98 17.51 6.86
N LEU A 209 -12.91 16.75 6.58
CA LEU A 209 -11.66 17.27 6.02
C LEU A 209 -11.93 17.93 4.66
#